data_AF-A0A6C0ICN2-F1
#
_entry.id   AF-A0A6C0ICN2-F1
#
_cell.length_a   1.000
_cell.length_b   1.000
_cell.length_c   1.000
_cell.angle_alpha   90.00
_cell.angle_beta   90.00
_cell.angle_gamma   90.00
#
_symmetry.space_group_name_H-M   'P 1'
#
loop_
_entity.id
_entity.type
_entity.pdbx_description
1 polymer ?
#
loop_
_entity_poly.entity_id
_entity_poly.type
_entity_poly.pdbx_seq_one_letter_code
_entity_poly.pdbx_strand_id
1 'polypeptide(L)'
;MEVFVLILFVTCDDHYGHYTYVEDLKGVYGTFEEAKMEADKMVVENANTGWPYNGDKYHDFLRIIKMTLGDKKKEIVFDSSTFELDAPIYNEKH
;
A
#
# COMPACT_ATOMS: atom_id res chain seq x y z
N MET A 1 10.72 18.00 -11.70
CA MET A 1 11.12 16.58 -11.76
C MET A 1 10.00 15.78 -11.13
N GLU A 2 9.49 14.79 -11.85
CA GLU A 2 8.45 13.88 -11.35
C GLU A 2 9.11 12.79 -10.51
N VAL A 3 8.49 12.42 -9.40
CA VAL A 3 8.90 11.31 -8.53
C VAL A 3 7.67 10.53 -8.06
N PHE A 4 7.89 9.27 -7.71
CA PHE A 4 6.87 8.35 -7.24
C PHE A 4 7.23 7.90 -5.83
N VAL A 5 6.36 8.18 -4.87
CA VAL A 5 6.62 7.92 -3.45
C VAL A 5 5.77 6.74 -3.01
N LEU A 6 6.43 5.66 -2.57
CA LEU A 6 5.78 4.50 -1.98
C LEU A 6 5.66 4.69 -0.47
N ILE A 7 4.43 4.69 0.04
CA ILE A 7 4.12 4.86 1.46
C ILE A 7 3.32 3.64 1.92
N LEU A 8 3.74 3.06 3.04
CA LEU A 8 2.96 2.10 3.80
C LEU A 8 2.16 2.85 4.86
N PHE A 9 0.84 2.68 4.85
CA PHE A 9 -0.05 3.17 5.87
C PHE A 9 -0.23 2.05 6.89
N VAL A 10 0.45 2.19 8.03
CA VAL A 10 0.41 1.22 9.13
C VAL A 10 -0.72 1.56 10.07
N THR A 11 -1.54 0.57 10.38
CA THR A 11 -2.66 0.73 11.29
C THR A 11 -2.14 0.87 12.72
N CYS A 12 -2.61 1.91 13.41
CA CYS A 12 -2.36 2.12 14.81
C CYS A 12 -3.70 2.21 15.54
N ASP A 13 -3.89 1.32 16.52
CA ASP A 13 -4.97 1.42 17.49
C ASP A 13 -4.60 2.52 18.49
N ASP A 14 -5.33 3.63 18.47
CA ASP A 14 -5.23 4.55 19.59
C ASP A 14 -5.85 3.86 20.82
N HIS A 15 -5.37 4.16 22.02
CA HIS A 15 -5.86 3.50 23.25
C HIS A 15 -7.36 3.77 23.55
N TYR A 16 -8.08 4.44 22.65
CA TYR A 16 -9.49 4.79 22.71
C TYR A 16 -10.34 4.01 21.68
N GLY A 17 -9.75 3.07 20.93
CA GLY A 17 -10.45 2.24 19.96
C GLY A 17 -10.74 2.95 18.63
N HIS A 18 -10.01 4.03 18.33
CA HIS A 18 -9.97 4.61 16.99
C HIS A 18 -8.73 4.10 16.25
N TYR A 19 -8.98 3.46 15.11
CA TYR A 19 -7.92 3.10 14.18
C TYR A 19 -7.50 4.33 13.38
N THR A 20 -6.22 4.68 13.45
CA THR A 20 -5.59 5.70 12.61
C THR A 20 -4.49 5.06 11.78
N TYR A 21 -4.05 5.75 10.73
CA TYR A 21 -2.92 5.30 9.92
C TYR A 21 -1.72 6.19 10.14
N VAL A 22 -0.57 5.56 10.37
CA VAL A 22 0.74 6.21 10.37
C VAL A 22 1.39 5.97 9.01
N GLU A 23 1.90 7.04 8.41
CA GLU A 23 2.61 6.98 7.13
C GLU A 23 4.08 6.57 7.36
N ASP A 24 4.49 5.45 6.77
CA ASP A 24 5.86 4.96 6.74
C ASP A 24 6.40 5.01 5.31
N LEU A 25 7.42 5.84 5.08
CA LEU A 25 8.04 6.02 3.77
C LEU A 25 8.90 4.80 3.44
N LYS A 26 8.51 4.06 2.40
CA LYS A 26 9.27 2.89 1.91
C LYS A 26 10.29 3.25 0.84
N GLY A 27 9.97 4.21 -0.02
CA GLY A 27 10.90 4.61 -1.08
C GLY A 27 10.43 5.79 -1.92
N VAL A 28 11.39 6.39 -2.62
CA VAL A 28 11.19 7.43 -3.63
C VAL A 28 11.86 6.97 -4.92
N TYR A 29 11.09 6.92 -6.01
CA TYR A 29 11.50 6.35 -7.29
C TYR A 29 11.41 7.38 -8.41
N GLY A 30 12.22 7.17 -9.44
CA GLY A 30 12.22 8.03 -10.63
C GLY A 30 11.08 7.72 -11.59
N THR A 31 10.57 6.48 -11.57
CA THR A 31 9.48 6.02 -12.44
C THR A 31 8.39 5.29 -11.67
N PHE A 32 7.21 5.17 -12.28
CA PHE A 32 6.08 4.43 -11.71
C PHE A 32 6.39 2.93 -11.66
N GLU A 33 7.04 2.40 -12.70
CA GLU A 33 7.35 0.98 -12.85
C GLU A 33 8.27 0.47 -11.74
N GLU A 34 9.28 1.25 -11.35
CA GLU A 34 10.17 0.92 -10.23
C GLU A 34 9.40 0.87 -8.90
N ALA A 35 8.57 1.89 -8.65
CA ALA A 35 7.75 1.96 -7.44
C ALA A 35 6.73 0.81 -7.38
N LYS A 36 6.11 0.48 -8.52
CA LYS A 36 5.11 -0.59 -8.64
C LYS A 36 5.72 -1.97 -8.44
N MET A 37 6.92 -2.20 -8.98
CA MET A 37 7.66 -3.45 -8.77
C MET A 37 7.94 -3.69 -7.29
N GLU A 38 8.37 -2.67 -6.55
CA GLU A 38 8.60 -2.81 -5.10
C GLU A 38 7.28 -2.99 -4.33
N ALA A 39 6.25 -2.20 -4.68
CA ALA A 39 4.93 -2.33 -4.06
C ALA A 39 4.36 -3.75 -4.24
N ASP A 40 4.45 -4.32 -5.44
CA ASP A 40 3.97 -5.68 -5.73
C ASP A 40 4.72 -6.74 -4.95
N LYS A 41 6.05 -6.60 -4.87
CA LYS A 41 6.89 -7.49 -4.07
C LYS A 41 6.44 -7.46 -2.60
N MET A 42 6.24 -6.28 -2.02
CA MET A 42 5.77 -6.13 -0.64
C MET A 42 4.37 -6.73 -0.41
N VAL A 43 3.44 -6.53 -1.35
CA VAL A 43 2.09 -7.12 -1.29
C VAL A 43 2.18 -8.65 -1.32
N VAL A 44 2.96 -9.22 -2.24
CA VAL A 44 3.13 -10.68 -2.36
C VAL A 44 3.80 -11.28 -1.14
N GLU A 45 4.87 -10.67 -0.64
CA GLU A 45 5.58 -11.12 0.57
C GLU A 45 4.65 -11.10 1.79
N ASN A 46 3.77 -10.10 1.88
CA ASN A 46 2.85 -9.97 3.02
C ASN A 46 1.52 -10.73 2.85
N ALA A 47 1.17 -11.22 1.65
CA ALA A 47 -0.12 -11.86 1.39
C ALA A 47 -0.42 -13.07 2.29
N ASN A 48 0.62 -13.77 2.77
CA ASN A 48 0.48 -15.01 3.54
C ASN A 48 0.69 -14.85 5.07
N THR A 49 0.83 -13.63 5.57
CA THR A 49 1.13 -13.37 7.00
C THR A 49 -0.11 -13.39 7.89
N GLY A 50 -1.31 -13.53 7.30
CA GLY A 50 -2.58 -13.30 7.99
C GLY A 50 -2.94 -11.83 8.15
N TRP A 51 -2.05 -10.90 7.73
CA TRP A 51 -2.26 -9.45 7.77
C TRP A 51 -1.89 -8.80 6.43
N PRO A 52 -2.59 -9.14 5.33
CA PRO A 52 -2.24 -8.67 3.98
C PRO A 52 -2.37 -7.15 3.85
N TYR A 53 -1.54 -6.55 2.99
CA TYR A 53 -1.61 -5.13 2.65
C TYR A 53 -2.79 -4.80 1.72
N ASN A 54 -4.02 -4.95 2.20
CA ASN A 54 -5.24 -4.77 1.40
C ASN A 54 -6.22 -3.74 1.98
N GLY A 55 -5.87 -3.09 3.09
CA GLY A 55 -6.73 -2.09 3.73
C GLY A 55 -8.09 -2.59 4.23
N ASP A 56 -8.38 -3.90 4.18
CA ASP A 56 -9.63 -4.46 4.73
C ASP A 56 -9.61 -4.40 6.26
N LYS A 57 -10.74 -4.09 6.89
CA LYS A 57 -10.91 -4.09 8.37
C LYS A 57 -9.74 -3.52 9.18
N TYR A 58 -9.23 -2.35 8.80
CA TYR A 58 -8.08 -1.71 9.50
C TYR A 58 -6.77 -2.50 9.35
N HIS A 59 -6.55 -3.09 8.17
CA HIS A 59 -5.25 -3.60 7.79
C HIS A 59 -4.40 -2.50 7.17
N ASP A 60 -3.10 -2.76 7.18
CA ASP A 60 -2.12 -1.91 6.55
C ASP A 60 -2.35 -1.89 5.03
N PHE A 61 -1.91 -0.82 4.36
CA PHE A 61 -1.99 -0.74 2.91
C PHE A 61 -0.90 0.16 2.33
N LEU A 62 -0.51 -0.11 1.10
CA LEU A 62 0.47 0.65 0.32
C LEU A 62 -0.24 1.62 -0.65
N ARG A 63 0.36 2.79 -0.84
CA ARG A 63 0.04 3.72 -1.93
C ARG A 63 1.29 4.18 -2.66
N ILE A 64 1.17 4.42 -3.97
CA ILE A 64 2.16 5.17 -4.74
C ILE A 64 1.57 6.54 -5.04
N ILE A 65 2.25 7.59 -4.58
CA ILE A 65 1.88 8.98 -4.82
C ILE A 65 2.83 9.54 -5.88
N LYS A 66 2.26 9.89 -7.03
CA LYS A 66 2.93 10.68 -8.06
C LYS A 66 2.96 12.14 -7.61
N MET A 67 4.14 12.74 -7.66
CA MET A 67 4.33 14.13 -7.28
C MET A 67 5.42 14.81 -8.13
N THR A 68 5.25 16.11 -8.33
CA THR A 68 6.26 16.96 -8.98
C THR A 68 7.01 17.73 -7.91
N LEU A 69 8.34 17.58 -7.86
CA LEU A 69 9.18 18.34 -6.93
C LEU A 69 8.99 19.85 -7.14
N GLY A 70 8.64 20.56 -6.06
CA GLY A 70 8.36 22.00 -6.07
C GLY A 70 6.89 22.37 -6.33
N ASP A 71 6.02 21.39 -6.59
CA ASP A 71 4.58 21.59 -6.74
C ASP A 71 3.81 21.04 -5.52
N LYS A 72 2.60 21.55 -5.28
CA LYS A 72 1.66 21.04 -4.27
C LYS A 72 0.78 19.90 -4.81
N LYS A 73 0.71 19.71 -6.13
CA LYS A 73 -0.09 18.65 -6.74
C LYS A 73 0.49 17.27 -6.40
N LYS A 74 -0.38 16.40 -5.90
CA LYS A 74 -0.14 14.99 -5.61
C LYS A 74 -1.28 14.18 -6.21
N GLU A 75 -0.95 13.02 -6.77
CA GLU A 75 -1.91 12.10 -7.37
C GLU A 75 -1.62 10.69 -6.86
N ILE A 76 -2.65 9.98 -6.41
CA ILE A 76 -2.53 8.56 -6.03
C ILE A 76 -2.62 7.75 -7.33
N VAL A 77 -1.55 7.06 -7.69
CA VAL A 77 -1.44 6.26 -8.92
C VAL A 77 -1.44 4.75 -8.65
N PHE A 78 -1.40 4.36 -7.38
CA PHE A 78 -1.62 3.00 -6.90
C PHE A 78 -2.16 3.05 -5.48
N ASP A 79 -3.15 2.23 -5.19
CA ASP A 79 -3.71 2.04 -3.85
C ASP A 79 -4.10 0.59 -3.63
N SER A 80 -3.39 -0.09 -2.74
CA SER A 80 -3.69 -1.49 -2.39
C SER A 80 -4.93 -1.64 -1.51
N SER A 81 -5.46 -0.57 -0.91
CA SER A 81 -6.72 -0.65 -0.16
C SER A 81 -7.96 -0.74 -1.07
N THR A 82 -7.79 -0.49 -2.36
CA THR A 82 -8.86 -0.60 -3.37
C THR A 82 -8.67 -1.82 -4.27
N PHE A 83 -7.66 -2.67 -4.00
CA PHE A 83 -7.50 -3.92 -4.71
C PHE A 83 -8.60 -4.88 -4.28
N GLU A 84 -9.51 -5.20 -5.20
CA GLU A 84 -10.15 -6.50 -5.19
C GLU A 84 -9.03 -7.51 -5.48
N LEU A 85 -8.50 -8.14 -4.43
CA LEU A 85 -7.81 -9.41 -4.60
C LEU A 85 -8.84 -10.33 -5.26
N ASP A 86 -8.69 -10.61 -6.56
CA ASP A 86 -9.33 -11.77 -7.18
C ASP A 86 -9.09 -12.92 -6.21
N ALA A 87 -10.19 -13.39 -5.60
CA ALA A 87 -10.16 -14.19 -4.41
C ALA A 87 -9.10 -15.29 -4.51
N PRO A 88 -8.36 -15.60 -3.42
CA PRO A 88 -7.49 -16.77 -3.46
C PRO A 88 -8.31 -17.94 -3.99
N ILE A 89 -7.80 -18.60 -5.03
CA ILE A 89 -8.27 -19.92 -5.44
C ILE A 89 -7.98 -20.81 -4.24
N TYR A 90 -8.89 -20.79 -3.26
CA TYR A 90 -9.05 -21.85 -2.30
C TYR A 90 -9.49 -23.03 -3.14
N ASN A 91 -8.50 -23.78 -3.62
CA ASN A 91 -8.71 -25.17 -4.00
C ASN A 91 -9.32 -25.84 -2.79
N GLU A 92 -10.64 -26.06 -2.86
CA GLU A 92 -11.34 -26.99 -2.00
C GLU A 92 -10.61 -28.34 -2.09
N LYS A 93 -9.84 -28.65 -1.05
CA LYS A 93 -9.50 -30.03 -0.72
C LYS A 93 -10.25 -30.38 0.55
N HIS A 94 -11.48 -30.85 0.37
CA HIS A 94 -12.15 -31.75 1.29
C HIS A 94 -12.86 -32.85 0.50
#